data_AF-A0A2E1SM43-F1
#
_entry.id   AF-A0A2E1SM43-F1
#
_cell.length_a   1.000
_cell.length_b   1.000
_cell.length_c   1.000
_cell.angle_alpha   90.00
_cell.angle_beta   90.00
_cell.angle_gamma   90.00
#
_symmetry.space_group_name_H-M   'P 1'
#
loop_
_entity.id
_entity.type
_entity.pdbx_description
1 polymer ?
#
loop_
_entity_poly.entity_id
_entity_poly.type
_entity_poly.pdbx_seq_one_letter_code
_entity_poly.pdbx_strand_id
1 'polypeptide(L)'
;MKIIRFSELGENVRDTMAGARWILLDQDDIQHALSALMFAELDGVLVAVDHRKSKPDDGLWRRAVHLLLVAGNENAEEIQHRSGITKVISCDVSSIEEHIW
;
A
#
# COMPACT_ATOMS: atom_id res chain seq x y z
N MET A 1 16.62 6.08 1.61
CA MET A 1 15.23 6.26 1.14
C MET A 1 14.33 6.32 2.36
N LYS A 2 13.50 7.36 2.53
CA LYS A 2 12.58 7.47 3.68
C LYS A 2 11.32 6.64 3.41
N ILE A 3 10.96 5.79 4.36
CA ILE A 3 9.79 4.91 4.32
C ILE A 3 9.01 5.18 5.60
N ILE A 4 7.69 5.23 5.51
CA ILE A 4 6.81 5.56 6.64
C ILE A 4 5.68 4.52 6.69
N ARG A 5 5.33 4.04 7.88
CA ARG A 5 4.10 3.27 8.10
C ARG A 5 2.94 4.20 8.41
N PHE A 6 1.74 3.81 8.00
CA PHE A 6 0.54 4.59 8.27
C PHE A 6 0.34 4.90 9.76
N SER A 7 0.68 3.95 10.64
CA SER A 7 0.64 4.13 12.09
C SER A 7 1.58 5.21 12.66
N GLU A 8 2.58 5.64 11.88
CA GLU A 8 3.49 6.73 12.22
C GLU A 8 2.95 8.10 11.78
N LEU A 9 1.84 8.12 11.03
CA LEU A 9 1.17 9.36 10.66
C LEU A 9 0.41 9.89 11.89
N GLY A 10 0.89 11.01 12.42
CA GLY A 10 0.16 11.81 13.39
C GLY A 10 -0.90 12.67 12.72
N GLU A 11 -1.34 13.73 13.41
CA GLU A 11 -2.38 14.63 12.90
C GLU A 11 -1.94 15.40 11.64
N ASN A 12 -0.65 15.72 11.53
CA ASN A 12 -0.10 16.45 10.39
C ASN A 12 0.50 15.51 9.34
N VAL A 13 -0.40 14.80 8.65
CA VAL A 13 -0.07 13.76 7.66
C VAL A 13 0.92 14.25 6.60
N ARG A 14 0.68 15.43 6.03
CA ARG A 14 1.48 15.94 4.92
C ARG A 14 2.93 16.24 5.33
N ASP A 15 3.11 16.90 6.47
CA ASP A 15 4.46 17.23 6.96
C ASP A 15 5.23 15.96 7.35
N THR A 16 4.56 14.97 7.95
CA THR A 16 5.19 13.68 8.26
C THR A 16 5.62 12.96 6.97
N MET A 17 4.80 13.01 5.91
CA MET A 17 5.10 12.40 4.62
C MET A 17 6.16 13.15 3.80
N ALA A 18 6.55 14.37 4.20
CA ALA A 18 7.54 15.14 3.46
C ALA A 18 8.86 14.36 3.27
N GLY A 19 9.29 14.24 2.01
CA GLY A 19 10.50 13.51 1.61
C GLY A 19 10.40 11.98 1.71
N ALA A 20 9.21 11.42 2.00
CA ALA A 20 8.98 9.98 1.95
C ALA A 20 8.97 9.50 0.49
N ARG A 21 9.53 8.32 0.25
CA ARG A 21 9.40 7.64 -1.02
C ARG A 21 8.27 6.61 -0.99
N TRP A 22 8.05 6.01 0.17
CA TRP A 22 7.05 4.98 0.39
C TRP A 22 6.22 5.25 1.63
N ILE A 23 4.93 4.97 1.52
CA ILE A 23 4.02 4.77 2.65
C ILE A 23 3.55 3.32 2.65
N LEU A 24 3.60 2.67 3.82
CA LEU A 24 3.18 1.29 4.03
C LEU A 24 1.90 1.26 4.87
N LEU A 25 0.89 0.53 4.40
CA LEU A 25 -0.38 0.36 5.08
C LEU A 25 -0.63 -1.12 5.37
N ASP A 26 -1.26 -1.41 6.49
CA ASP A 26 -2.00 -2.65 6.67
C ASP A 26 -3.40 -2.50 6.05
N GLN A 27 -4.04 -3.59 5.62
CA GLN A 27 -5.41 -3.56 5.10
C GLN A 27 -6.41 -2.87 6.04
N ASP A 28 -6.23 -2.97 7.36
CA ASP A 28 -7.15 -2.38 8.33
C ASP A 28 -7.04 -0.84 8.36
N ASP A 29 -5.91 -0.29 7.87
CA ASP A 29 -5.66 1.15 7.76
C ASP A 29 -6.40 1.79 6.57
N ILE A 30 -6.74 1.01 5.53
CA ILE A 30 -7.27 1.52 4.25
C ILE A 30 -8.49 2.44 4.46
N GLN A 31 -9.40 2.05 5.35
CA GLN A 31 -10.63 2.81 5.65
C GLN A 31 -10.36 4.19 6.28
N HIS A 32 -9.19 4.37 6.90
CA HIS A 32 -8.77 5.62 7.56
C HIS A 32 -7.74 6.39 6.72
N ALA A 33 -7.22 5.80 5.65
CA ALA A 33 -6.06 6.32 4.93
C ALA A 33 -6.38 7.32 3.82
N LEU A 34 -7.62 7.77 3.66
CA LEU A 34 -8.03 8.65 2.56
C LEU A 34 -7.11 9.86 2.39
N SER A 35 -6.80 10.58 3.48
CA SER A 35 -5.91 11.74 3.44
C SER A 35 -4.48 11.37 3.05
N ALA A 36 -3.96 10.25 3.57
CA ALA A 36 -2.61 9.79 3.25
C ALA A 36 -2.48 9.36 1.78
N LEU A 37 -3.48 8.66 1.24
CA LEU A 37 -3.53 8.27 -0.18
C LEU A 37 -3.61 9.49 -1.08
N MET A 38 -4.42 10.50 -0.73
CA MET A 38 -4.52 11.75 -1.48
C MET A 38 -3.17 12.48 -1.54
N PHE A 39 -2.48 12.63 -0.41
CA PHE A 39 -1.17 13.29 -0.39
C PHE A 39 -0.09 12.45 -1.07
N ALA A 40 -0.15 11.12 -0.97
CA ALA A 40 0.78 10.24 -1.67
C ALA A 40 0.71 10.47 -3.18
N GLU A 41 -0.50 10.58 -3.73
CA GLU A 41 -0.72 10.86 -5.15
C GLU A 41 -0.16 12.25 -5.55
N LEU A 42 -0.43 13.28 -4.75
CA LEU A 42 0.00 14.66 -5.05
C LEU A 42 1.51 14.86 -4.97
N ASP A 43 2.15 14.23 -3.98
CA ASP A 43 3.56 14.44 -3.66
C ASP A 43 4.46 13.32 -4.27
N GLY A 44 3.88 12.40 -5.05
CA GLY A 44 4.62 11.34 -5.76
C GLY A 44 5.20 10.24 -4.86
N VAL A 45 4.55 10.00 -3.72
CA VAL A 45 4.91 8.95 -2.75
C VAL A 45 4.25 7.65 -3.19
N LEU A 46 5.03 6.57 -3.24
CA LEU A 46 4.53 5.24 -3.60
C LEU A 46 3.80 4.62 -2.41
N VAL A 47 2.71 3.90 -2.70
CA VAL A 47 1.87 3.27 -1.69
C VAL A 47 2.01 1.75 -1.77
N ALA A 48 2.34 1.13 -0.64
CA ALA A 48 2.32 -0.31 -0.48
C ALA A 48 1.26 -0.72 0.55
N VAL A 49 0.52 -1.79 0.25
CA VAL A 49 -0.52 -2.31 1.14
C VAL A 49 -0.29 -3.79 1.42
N ASP A 50 -0.25 -4.14 2.71
CA ASP A 50 -0.30 -5.53 3.18
C ASP A 50 -1.75 -5.95 3.36
N HIS A 51 -2.24 -6.78 2.43
CA HIS A 51 -3.61 -7.23 2.34
C HIS A 51 -3.72 -8.75 2.53
N ARG A 52 -2.88 -9.34 3.39
CA ARG A 52 -2.86 -10.79 3.62
C ARG A 52 -3.99 -11.33 4.50
N LYS A 53 -4.65 -10.50 5.31
CA LYS A 53 -5.68 -10.98 6.26
C LYS A 53 -7.03 -11.24 5.60
N SER A 54 -7.24 -10.81 4.35
CA SER A 54 -8.49 -11.00 3.62
C SER A 54 -8.30 -10.89 2.11
N LYS A 55 -9.30 -11.34 1.34
CA LYS A 55 -9.27 -11.21 -0.12
C LYS A 55 -9.44 -9.74 -0.52
N PRO A 56 -8.57 -9.18 -1.38
CA PRO A 56 -8.71 -7.81 -1.83
C PRO A 56 -10.08 -7.53 -2.49
N ASP A 57 -10.75 -6.46 -2.04
CA ASP A 57 -12.00 -5.97 -2.62
C ASP A 57 -11.76 -4.99 -3.77
N ASP A 58 -12.67 -4.83 -4.73
CA ASP A 58 -12.49 -3.94 -5.89
C ASP A 58 -12.65 -2.43 -5.55
N GLY A 59 -12.22 -2.01 -4.36
CA GLY A 59 -12.33 -0.63 -3.87
C GLY A 59 -11.49 0.40 -4.62
N LEU A 60 -11.91 1.68 -4.52
CA LEU A 60 -11.24 2.80 -5.19
C LEU A 60 -9.80 3.03 -4.71
N TRP A 61 -9.48 2.65 -3.48
CA TRP A 61 -8.17 2.80 -2.85
C TRP A 61 -7.05 2.17 -3.68
N ARG A 62 -7.34 1.09 -4.40
CA ARG A 62 -6.39 0.38 -5.28
C ARG A 62 -5.74 1.29 -6.32
N ARG A 63 -6.42 2.36 -6.74
CA ARG A 63 -5.89 3.31 -7.73
C ARG A 63 -4.62 4.02 -7.27
N ALA A 64 -4.48 4.25 -5.96
CA ALA A 64 -3.29 4.87 -5.38
C ALA A 64 -2.21 3.82 -5.03
N VAL A 65 -2.51 2.52 -5.13
CA VAL A 65 -1.61 1.45 -4.68
C VAL A 65 -0.68 1.02 -5.79
N HIS A 66 0.60 0.97 -5.45
CA HIS A 66 1.68 0.61 -6.37
C HIS A 66 2.20 -0.81 -6.08
N LEU A 67 2.16 -1.22 -4.80
CA LEU A 67 2.55 -2.55 -4.35
C LEU A 67 1.44 -3.15 -3.48
N LEU A 68 1.00 -4.36 -3.79
CA LEU A 68 0.06 -5.11 -2.98
C LEU A 68 0.67 -6.44 -2.56
N LEU A 69 0.76 -6.70 -1.26
CA LEU A 69 1.12 -8.01 -0.73
C LEU A 69 -0.17 -8.75 -0.34
N VAL A 70 -0.37 -9.94 -0.90
CA VAL A 70 -1.53 -10.81 -0.65
C VAL A 70 -1.06 -12.16 -0.11
N ALA A 71 -2.00 -12.93 0.44
CA ALA A 71 -1.70 -14.24 1.01
C ALA A 71 -1.12 -15.20 -0.05
N GLY A 72 -0.30 -16.15 0.39
CA GLY A 72 0.43 -17.11 -0.46
C GLY A 72 -0.47 -18.01 -1.32
N ASN A 73 -1.75 -18.11 -0.99
CA ASN A 73 -2.75 -18.88 -1.73
C ASN A 73 -3.55 -18.06 -2.76
N GLU A 74 -3.39 -16.74 -2.80
CA GLU A 74 -4.05 -15.86 -3.76
C GLU A 74 -3.30 -15.81 -5.10
N ASN A 75 -4.03 -15.70 -6.21
CA ASN A 75 -3.43 -15.58 -7.53
C ASN A 75 -3.00 -14.13 -7.80
N ALA A 76 -1.72 -13.82 -7.53
CA ALA A 76 -1.17 -12.48 -7.69
C ALA A 76 -1.28 -11.94 -9.14
N GLU A 77 -1.05 -12.79 -10.15
CA GLU A 77 -1.12 -12.38 -11.57
C GLU A 77 -2.55 -11.98 -11.95
N GLU A 78 -3.54 -12.77 -11.54
CA GLU A 78 -4.95 -12.45 -11.78
C GLU A 78 -5.36 -11.14 -11.07
N ILE A 79 -4.95 -10.96 -9.81
CA ILE A 79 -5.24 -9.75 -9.04
C ILE A 79 -4.57 -8.54 -9.69
N GLN A 80 -3.32 -8.67 -10.14
CA GLN A 80 -2.59 -7.61 -10.83
C GLN A 80 -3.33 -7.17 -12.10
N HIS A 81 -3.73 -8.12 -12.94
CA HIS A 81 -4.46 -7.86 -14.18
C HIS A 81 -5.81 -7.16 -13.94
N ARG A 82 -6.58 -7.60 -12.92
CA ARG A 82 -7.90 -7.02 -12.63
C ARG A 82 -7.81 -5.65 -11.94
N SER A 83 -6.83 -5.47 -11.05
CA SER A 83 -6.70 -4.25 -10.24
C SER A 83 -5.96 -3.12 -10.94
N GLY A 84 -5.05 -3.45 -11.86
CA GLY A 84 -4.14 -2.48 -12.47
C GLY A 84 -3.00 -2.02 -11.55
N ILE A 85 -2.82 -2.65 -10.38
CA ILE A 85 -1.73 -2.35 -9.45
C ILE A 85 -0.40 -2.76 -10.08
N THR A 86 0.63 -1.92 -9.98
CA THR A 86 1.92 -2.12 -10.66
C THR A 86 2.62 -3.43 -10.28
N LYS A 87 2.59 -3.79 -8.99
CA LYS A 87 3.24 -5.00 -8.47
C LYS A 87 2.34 -5.66 -7.45
N VAL A 88 1.96 -6.92 -7.70
CA VAL A 88 1.24 -7.75 -6.72
C VAL A 88 2.10 -8.96 -6.38
N ILE A 89 2.28 -9.21 -5.09
CA ILE A 89 3.09 -10.32 -4.57
C ILE A 89 2.20 -11.21 -3.72
N SER A 90 2.23 -12.51 -3.99
CA SER A 90 1.63 -13.53 -3.13
C SER A 90 2.75 -14.16 -2.29
N CYS A 91 2.76 -13.93 -0.98
CA CYS A 91 3.78 -14.46 -0.08
C CYS A 91 3.33 -14.38 1.39
N ASP A 92 3.56 -15.46 2.16
CA ASP A 92 3.23 -15.50 3.59
C ASP A 92 4.41 -15.16 4.51
N VAL A 93 5.64 -15.25 4.01
CA VAL A 93 6.85 -15.27 4.87
C VAL A 93 7.56 -13.91 4.93
N SER A 94 7.70 -13.25 3.79
CA SER A 94 8.43 -11.97 3.70
C SER A 94 7.60 -10.80 4.19
N SER A 95 8.28 -9.77 4.67
CA SER A 95 7.71 -8.46 4.95
C SER A 95 7.47 -7.65 3.67
N ILE A 96 6.54 -6.68 3.70
CA ILE A 96 6.24 -5.84 2.53
C ILE A 96 7.42 -4.95 2.14
N GLU A 97 8.25 -4.58 3.12
CA GLU A 97 9.48 -3.81 2.98
C GLU A 97 10.52 -4.49 2.10
N GLU A 98 10.50 -5.82 1.99
CA GLU A 98 11.42 -6.56 1.11
C GLU A 98 11.04 -6.45 -0.38
N HIS A 99 9.83 -5.94 -0.68
CA HIS A 99 9.28 -5.90 -2.04
C HIS A 99 9.21 -4.49 -2.65
N ILE A 100 9.53 -3.45 -1.88
CA ILE A 100 9.56 -2.06 -2.35
C ILE A 100 10.78 -1.81 -3.26
N TRP A 101 10.72 -0.74 -4.06
CA TRP A 101 11.77 -0.35 -5.01
C TRP A 101 12.09 1.15 -5.00
#